data_AF-A0A517VEW9-F1
#
_entry.id   AF-A0A517VEW9-F1
#
_cell.length_a   1.000
_cell.length_b   1.000
_cell.length_c   1.000
_cell.angle_alpha   90.00
_cell.angle_beta   90.00
_cell.angle_gamma   90.00
#
_symmetry.space_group_name_H-M   'P 1'
#
loop_
_entity.id
_entity.type
_entity.pdbx_description
1 polymer ?
#
loop_
_entity_poly.entity_id
_entity_poly.type
_entity_poly.pdbx_seq_one_letter_code
_entity_poly.pdbx_strand_id
1 'polypeptide(L)'
;MQQNIQTNDLNLGTILSVRGSVIDACFPHQLPLVQSELHAGEHHEIVIEVLTQLDHHTIRGIALTSTRGLSHGSKVTNNGHPLRVPVGRQLLGRMLKVFGQTINTGKPIDSAIWRSIHHDSPALVERHPRSKILKTGIKVPSLGHLGSVGDKSD
;
A
#
# COMPACT_ATOMS: atom_id res chain seq x y z
N MET A 1 -19.34 -4.87 11.69
CA MET A 1 -19.00 -3.51 12.16
C MET A 1 -18.80 -2.63 10.94
N GLN A 2 -19.86 -1.92 10.52
CA GLN A 2 -19.77 -0.88 9.51
C GLN A 2 -19.26 0.37 10.23
N GLN A 3 -18.03 0.81 9.93
CA GLN A 3 -17.60 2.12 10.40
C GLN A 3 -18.37 3.16 9.60
N ASN A 4 -19.23 3.90 10.29
CA ASN A 4 -19.94 5.05 9.74
C ASN A 4 -18.92 6.03 9.19
N ILE A 5 -18.81 6.10 7.87
CA ILE A 5 -18.14 7.21 7.18
C ILE A 5 -19.08 8.40 7.37
N GLN A 6 -18.89 9.15 8.45
CA GLN A 6 -19.48 10.49 8.55
C GLN A 6 -18.75 11.35 7.50
N THR A 7 -19.38 11.52 6.34
CA THR A 7 -18.96 12.45 5.30
C THR A 7 -19.06 13.87 5.84
N ASN A 8 -18.00 14.32 6.48
CA ASN A 8 -17.83 15.71 6.88
C ASN A 8 -17.42 16.50 5.63
N ASP A 9 -18.09 17.62 5.34
CA ASP A 9 -17.83 18.44 4.14
C ASP A 9 -16.37 18.92 4.04
N LEU A 10 -15.67 18.96 5.18
CA LEU A 10 -14.24 19.29 5.27
C LEU A 10 -13.33 18.30 4.52
N ASN A 11 -13.75 17.04 4.42
CA ASN A 11 -12.95 15.98 3.80
C ASN A 11 -13.32 15.74 2.33
N LEU A 12 -14.26 16.51 1.78
CA LEU A 12 -14.73 16.36 0.41
C LEU A 12 -13.89 17.20 -0.54
N GLY A 13 -13.57 16.58 -1.67
CA GLY A 13 -12.90 17.21 -2.80
C GLY A 13 -13.59 16.85 -4.12
N THR A 14 -13.07 17.42 -5.19
CA THR A 14 -13.57 17.24 -6.55
C THR A 14 -12.43 16.87 -7.48
N ILE A 15 -12.66 15.90 -8.37
CA ILE A 15 -11.68 15.50 -9.38
C ILE A 15 -11.53 16.60 -10.44
N LEU A 16 -10.30 17.05 -10.65
CA LEU A 16 -9.94 18.00 -11.71
C LEU A 16 -9.54 17.29 -12.99
N SER A 17 -8.77 16.20 -12.92
CA SER A 17 -8.41 15.45 -14.13
C SER A 17 -8.07 13.99 -13.83
N VAL A 18 -8.28 13.14 -14.84
CA VAL A 18 -7.95 11.72 -14.81
C VAL A 18 -7.10 11.40 -16.03
N ARG A 19 -5.85 11.00 -15.82
CA ARG A 19 -4.87 10.65 -16.87
C ARG A 19 -4.34 9.25 -16.60
N GLY A 20 -5.06 8.25 -17.13
CA GLY A 20 -4.79 6.84 -16.80
C GLY A 20 -5.07 6.56 -15.33
N SER A 21 -4.01 6.25 -14.56
CA SER A 21 -4.07 6.09 -13.11
C SER A 21 -3.73 7.37 -12.34
N VAL A 22 -3.20 8.40 -13.00
CA VAL A 22 -2.85 9.66 -12.35
C VAL A 22 -4.10 10.53 -12.25
N ILE A 23 -4.40 11.00 -11.03
CA ILE A 23 -5.59 11.79 -10.75
C ILE A 23 -5.17 13.08 -10.06
N ASP A 24 -5.66 14.21 -10.56
CA ASP A 24 -5.56 15.49 -9.88
C ASP A 24 -6.92 15.82 -9.25
N ALA A 25 -6.92 16.25 -7.99
CA ALA A 25 -8.15 16.58 -7.25
C ALA A 25 -7.97 17.84 -6.41
N CYS A 26 -9.05 18.62 -6.30
CA CYS A 26 -9.13 19.84 -5.52
C CYS A 26 -9.91 19.60 -4.22
N PHE A 27 -9.35 20.03 -3.10
CA PHE A 27 -9.95 20.01 -1.77
C PHE A 27 -10.05 21.45 -1.26
N PRO A 28 -11.25 22.06 -1.27
CA PRO A 28 -11.41 23.47 -0.93
C PRO A 28 -11.25 23.78 0.58
N HIS A 29 -11.44 22.77 1.45
CA HIS A 29 -11.43 22.98 2.90
C HIS A 29 -10.15 22.43 3.55
N GLN A 30 -9.87 21.14 3.38
CA GLN A 30 -8.73 20.48 4.00
C GLN A 30 -7.92 19.70 2.98
N LEU A 31 -6.69 20.16 2.73
CA LEU A 31 -5.76 19.48 1.84
C LEU A 31 -5.29 18.16 2.47
N PRO A 32 -5.49 17.00 1.81
CA PRO A 32 -5.00 15.72 2.29
C PRO A 32 -3.47 15.67 2.37
N LEU A 33 -2.94 14.97 3.38
CA LEU A 33 -1.50 14.74 3.49
C LEU A 33 -1.03 13.75 2.42
N VAL A 34 0.26 13.83 2.07
CA VAL A 34 0.93 12.80 1.25
C VAL A 34 0.75 11.42 1.91
N GLN A 35 0.60 10.38 1.09
CA GLN A 35 0.26 9.00 1.47
C GLN A 35 -1.18 8.78 1.97
N SER A 36 -2.02 9.82 2.09
CA SER A 36 -3.42 9.64 2.49
C SER A 36 -4.20 8.83 1.47
N GLU A 37 -5.09 7.98 1.97
CA GLU A 37 -6.04 7.22 1.18
C GLU A 37 -7.29 8.05 0.90
N LEU A 38 -7.68 8.14 -0.38
CA LEU A 38 -8.88 8.82 -0.85
C LEU A 38 -9.81 7.82 -1.55
N HIS A 39 -11.11 8.03 -1.40
CA HIS A 39 -12.15 7.17 -1.98
C HIS A 39 -13.04 7.98 -2.92
N ALA A 40 -13.30 7.43 -4.11
CA ALA A 40 -14.19 8.00 -5.11
C ALA A 40 -15.08 6.92 -5.75
N GLY A 41 -16.05 7.34 -6.56
CA GLY A 41 -17.08 6.48 -7.12
C GLY A 41 -18.31 6.35 -6.21
N GLU A 42 -19.43 5.91 -6.78
CA GLU A 42 -20.72 5.81 -6.07
C GLU A 42 -20.67 4.85 -4.88
N HIS A 43 -19.83 3.82 -4.95
CA HIS A 43 -19.68 2.80 -3.91
C HIS A 43 -18.31 2.82 -3.24
N HIS A 44 -17.56 3.93 -3.38
CA HIS A 44 -16.19 4.07 -2.87
C HIS A 44 -15.24 2.97 -3.39
N GLU A 45 -15.47 2.49 -4.61
CA GLU A 45 -14.69 1.42 -5.24
C GLU A 45 -13.35 1.91 -5.82
N ILE A 46 -13.22 3.23 -6.00
CA ILE A 46 -12.02 3.86 -6.56
C ILE A 46 -11.12 4.32 -5.41
N VAL A 47 -10.05 3.58 -5.17
CA VAL A 47 -9.06 3.87 -4.13
C VAL A 47 -7.91 4.64 -4.75
N ILE A 48 -7.60 5.80 -4.20
CA ILE A 48 -6.57 6.72 -4.69
C ILE A 48 -5.62 7.02 -3.55
N GLU A 49 -4.31 6.96 -3.79
CA GLU A 49 -3.30 7.36 -2.83
C GLU A 49 -2.73 8.73 -3.22
N VAL A 50 -2.63 9.64 -2.25
CA VAL A 50 -2.03 10.96 -2.46
C VAL A 50 -0.51 10.82 -2.62
N LEU A 51 0.02 11.21 -3.77
CA LEU A 51 1.45 11.19 -4.05
C LEU A 51 2.13 12.52 -3.69
N THR A 52 1.48 13.63 -4.04
CA THR A 52 2.04 14.96 -3.78
C THR A 52 0.94 16.02 -3.69
N GLN A 53 1.25 17.11 -3.00
CA GLN A 53 0.45 18.33 -2.97
C GLN A 53 1.02 19.27 -4.05
N LEU A 54 0.19 19.66 -5.01
CA LEU A 54 0.60 20.54 -6.12
C LEU A 54 0.53 22.01 -5.70
N ASP A 55 -0.49 22.35 -4.91
CA ASP A 55 -0.71 23.69 -4.35
C ASP A 55 -1.53 23.59 -3.05
N HIS A 56 -2.05 24.72 -2.55
CA HIS A 56 -2.81 24.80 -1.30
C HIS A 56 -4.15 24.04 -1.29
N HIS A 57 -4.71 23.73 -2.45
CA HIS A 57 -6.00 23.03 -2.58
C HIS A 57 -5.91 21.79 -3.48
N THR A 58 -4.86 21.66 -4.30
CA THR A 58 -4.75 20.60 -5.29
C THR A 58 -3.75 19.53 -4.87
N ILE A 59 -4.16 18.28 -5.00
CA ILE A 59 -3.27 17.11 -4.89
C ILE A 59 -3.14 16.40 -6.22
N ARG A 60 -2.05 15.64 -6.34
CA ARG A 60 -1.89 14.59 -7.34
C ARG A 60 -1.80 13.25 -6.63
N GLY A 61 -2.66 12.34 -7.03
CA GLY A 61 -2.71 10.97 -6.54
C GLY A 61 -2.59 9.93 -7.65
N ILE A 62 -2.42 8.69 -7.23
CA ILE A 62 -2.43 7.51 -8.11
C ILE A 62 -3.59 6.61 -7.69
N ALA A 63 -4.42 6.23 -8.66
CA ALA A 63 -5.45 5.23 -8.46
C ALA A 63 -4.84 3.84 -8.32
N LEU A 64 -5.20 3.17 -7.22
CA LEU A 64 -4.81 1.78 -6.93
C LEU A 64 -5.84 0.78 -7.47
N THR A 65 -7.04 1.25 -7.84
CA THR A 65 -8.08 0.48 -8.53
C THR A 65 -8.45 1.13 -9.87
N SER A 66 -9.38 0.51 -10.62
CA SER A 66 -9.81 1.02 -11.91
C SER A 66 -10.41 2.42 -11.79
N THR A 67 -9.97 3.35 -12.64
CA THR A 67 -10.51 4.72 -12.74
C THR A 67 -11.76 4.81 -13.60
N ARG A 68 -12.33 3.67 -14.01
CA ARG A 68 -13.53 3.63 -14.86
C ARG A 68 -14.71 4.26 -14.12
N GLY A 69 -15.37 5.21 -14.78
CA GLY A 69 -16.49 5.95 -14.20
C GLY A 69 -16.08 7.21 -13.44
N LEU A 70 -14.78 7.45 -13.26
CA LEU A 70 -14.29 8.71 -12.72
C LEU A 70 -14.15 9.74 -13.83
N SER A 71 -14.69 10.93 -13.61
CA SER A 71 -14.59 12.05 -14.54
C SER A 71 -14.26 13.35 -13.82
N HIS A 72 -13.96 14.39 -14.58
CA HIS A 72 -13.92 15.75 -14.03
C HIS A 72 -15.23 16.03 -13.28
N GLY A 73 -15.14 16.66 -12.10
CA GLY A 73 -16.31 16.98 -11.28
C GLY A 73 -16.78 15.85 -10.36
N SER A 74 -16.25 14.62 -10.50
CA SER A 74 -16.58 13.53 -9.59
C SER A 74 -16.16 13.88 -8.15
N LYS A 75 -16.97 13.45 -7.17
CA LYS A 75 -16.65 13.62 -5.75
C LYS A 75 -15.55 12.65 -5.33
N VAL A 76 -14.67 13.13 -4.46
CA VAL A 76 -13.64 12.33 -3.80
C VAL A 76 -13.62 12.65 -2.31
N THR A 77 -13.43 11.65 -1.46
CA THR A 77 -13.43 11.78 0.00
C THR A 77 -12.06 11.43 0.54
N ASN A 78 -11.53 12.26 1.43
CA ASN A 78 -10.30 11.98 2.16
C ASN A 78 -10.60 11.19 3.45
N ASN A 79 -9.97 10.03 3.61
CA ASN A 79 -10.12 9.21 4.81
C ASN A 79 -9.19 9.66 5.95
N GLY A 80 -8.21 10.53 5.67
CA GLY A 80 -7.32 11.14 6.66
C GLY A 80 -6.28 10.17 7.24
N HIS A 81 -6.15 8.98 6.69
CA HIS A 81 -5.14 8.00 7.07
C HIS A 81 -4.49 7.40 5.83
N PRO A 82 -3.23 6.93 5.95
CA PRO A 82 -2.59 6.22 4.87
C PRO A 82 -3.23 4.86 4.65
N LEU A 83 -2.96 4.26 3.49
CA LEU A 83 -3.42 2.90 3.20
C LEU A 83 -2.91 1.92 4.25
N ARG A 84 -3.85 1.17 4.85
CA ARG A 84 -3.55 0.18 5.88
C ARG A 84 -3.90 -1.22 5.42
N VAL A 85 -3.12 -2.19 5.89
CA VAL A 85 -3.38 -3.61 5.68
C VAL A 85 -3.45 -4.34 7.02
N PRO A 86 -4.26 -5.40 7.14
CA PRO A 86 -4.29 -6.21 8.34
C PRO A 86 -2.97 -6.97 8.47
N VAL A 87 -2.47 -7.08 9.70
CA VAL A 87 -1.29 -7.86 10.06
C VAL A 87 -1.56 -8.71 11.31
N GLY A 88 -0.88 -9.84 11.41
CA GLY A 88 -0.89 -10.71 12.59
C GLY A 88 -1.03 -12.19 12.27
N ARG A 89 -0.90 -13.03 13.30
CA ARG A 89 -0.87 -14.51 13.16
C ARG A 89 -2.17 -15.08 12.62
N GLN A 90 -3.29 -14.41 12.87
CA GLN A 90 -4.62 -14.78 12.38
C GLN A 90 -4.76 -14.77 10.85
N LEU A 91 -3.80 -14.16 10.13
CA LEU A 91 -3.77 -14.13 8.66
C LEU A 91 -3.03 -15.32 8.05
N LEU A 92 -2.34 -16.14 8.84
CA LEU A 92 -1.60 -17.29 8.33
C LEU A 92 -2.56 -18.27 7.64
N GLY A 93 -2.24 -18.64 6.39
CA GLY A 93 -3.08 -19.50 5.56
C GLY A 93 -4.30 -18.82 4.94
N ARG A 94 -4.42 -17.49 5.03
CA ARG A 94 -5.49 -16.71 4.38
C ARG A 94 -5.00 -16.08 3.09
N MET A 95 -5.89 -15.98 2.10
CA MET A 95 -5.70 -15.16 0.91
C MET A 95 -6.37 -13.80 1.13
N LEU A 96 -5.59 -12.75 0.94
CA LEU A 96 -6.01 -11.35 1.11
C LEU A 96 -5.87 -10.61 -0.22
N LYS A 97 -6.83 -9.72 -0.51
CA LYS A 97 -6.65 -8.69 -1.53
C LYS A 97 -5.63 -7.65 -1.04
N VAL A 98 -5.14 -6.84 -1.97
CA VAL A 98 -4.16 -5.76 -1.72
C VAL A 98 -4.62 -4.79 -0.63
N PHE A 99 -5.93 -4.51 -0.56
CA PHE A 99 -6.54 -3.64 0.45
C PHE A 99 -7.01 -4.38 1.72
N GLY A 100 -6.47 -5.58 1.98
CA GLY A 100 -6.72 -6.32 3.22
C GLY A 100 -8.03 -7.12 3.30
N GLN A 101 -8.89 -7.04 2.28
CA GLN A 101 -10.14 -7.79 2.22
C GLN A 101 -9.85 -9.28 2.02
N THR A 102 -10.45 -10.17 2.81
CA THR A 102 -10.28 -11.61 2.65
C THR A 102 -10.96 -12.12 1.39
N ILE A 103 -10.22 -12.87 0.56
CA ILE A 103 -10.76 -13.50 -0.66
C ILE A 103 -11.51 -14.79 -0.31
N ASN A 104 -11.07 -15.47 0.75
CA ASN A 104 -11.64 -16.75 1.17
C ASN A 104 -13.00 -16.57 1.85
N THR A 105 -13.92 -17.49 1.61
CA THR A 105 -15.24 -17.66 2.26
C THR A 105 -15.15 -18.09 3.73
N GLY A 106 -14.04 -17.80 4.39
CA GLY A 106 -13.81 -18.12 5.80
C GLY A 106 -14.47 -17.12 6.75
N LYS A 107 -14.45 -17.44 8.04
CA LYS A 107 -14.94 -16.53 9.09
C LYS A 107 -14.22 -15.16 9.03
N PRO A 108 -14.93 -14.06 9.32
CA PRO A 108 -14.35 -12.73 9.48
C PRO A 108 -13.15 -12.75 10.45
N ILE A 109 -12.15 -11.93 10.16
CA ILE A 109 -10.96 -11.82 11.00
C ILE A 109 -11.20 -10.67 12.00
N ASP A 110 -11.77 -11.02 13.15
CA ASP A 110 -12.28 -10.03 14.12
C ASP A 110 -11.18 -9.25 14.89
N SER A 111 -9.91 -9.67 14.82
CA SER A 111 -8.82 -9.13 15.65
C SER A 111 -7.56 -8.75 14.88
N ALA A 112 -7.68 -8.41 13.59
CA ALA A 112 -6.53 -7.97 12.84
C ALA A 112 -6.06 -6.57 13.24
N ILE A 113 -4.77 -6.45 13.58
CA ILE A 113 -4.11 -5.15 13.76
C ILE A 113 -3.91 -4.56 12.37
N TRP A 114 -4.33 -3.32 12.14
CA TRP A 114 -4.11 -2.63 10.88
C TRP A 114 -2.83 -1.81 10.93
N ARG A 115 -1.93 -2.02 9.98
CA ARG A 115 -0.65 -1.29 9.88
C ARG A 115 -0.57 -0.56 8.54
N SER A 116 -0.03 0.66 8.57
CA SER A 116 0.29 1.42 7.35
C SER A 116 1.25 0.62 6.46
N ILE A 117 1.03 0.66 5.15
CA ILE A 117 2.00 0.11 4.18
C ILE A 117 3.28 0.95 4.12
N HIS A 118 3.19 2.22 4.49
CA HIS A 118 4.33 3.11 4.67
C HIS A 118 4.86 2.96 6.08
N HIS A 119 6.09 2.46 6.19
CA HIS A 119 6.83 2.39 7.44
C HIS A 119 8.26 2.79 7.16
N ASP A 120 8.85 3.57 8.07
CA ASP A 120 10.24 3.98 7.95
C ASP A 120 11.16 2.77 7.93
N SER A 121 12.24 2.87 7.16
CA SER A 121 13.29 1.87 7.22
C SER A 121 13.86 1.80 8.63
N PRO A 122 14.20 0.60 9.15
CA PRO A 122 14.86 0.46 10.44
C PRO A 122 16.14 1.31 10.50
N ALA A 123 16.38 1.95 11.64
CA ALA A 123 17.55 2.79 11.86
C ALA A 123 18.84 1.96 11.74
N LEU A 124 19.96 2.58 11.35
CA LEU A 124 21.25 1.89 11.18
C LEU A 124 21.70 1.15 12.45
N VAL A 125 21.40 1.69 13.63
CA VAL A 125 21.67 1.09 14.94
C VAL A 125 20.91 -0.22 15.17
N GLU A 126 19.71 -0.37 14.59
CA GLU A 126 18.88 -1.58 14.71
C GLU A 126 19.26 -2.64 13.66
N ARG A 127 20.04 -2.26 12.64
CA ARG A 127 20.53 -3.17 11.60
C ARG A 127 21.71 -3.96 12.15
N HIS A 128 21.43 -5.05 12.84
CA HIS A 128 22.48 -5.99 13.20
C HIS A 128 22.94 -6.77 11.96
N PRO A 129 24.24 -6.71 11.57
CA PRO A 129 24.79 -7.62 10.58
C PRO A 129 24.83 -9.03 11.17
N ARG A 130 23.72 -9.77 11.08
CA ARG A 130 23.66 -11.18 11.44
C ARG A 130 23.69 -11.99 10.16
N SER A 131 24.88 -12.45 9.76
CA SER A 131 25.01 -13.59 8.85
C SER A 131 24.59 -14.86 9.58
N LYS A 132 23.28 -15.09 9.66
CA LYS A 132 22.74 -16.36 10.16
C LYS A 132 22.52 -17.27 8.95
N ILE A 133 23.19 -18.42 8.94
CA ILE A 133 22.92 -19.47 7.95
C ILE A 133 21.48 -19.95 8.17
N LEU A 134 20.60 -19.65 7.21
CA LEU A 134 19.24 -20.17 7.18
C LEU A 134 19.31 -21.64 6.72
N LYS A 135 19.28 -22.58 7.67
CA LYS A 135 19.20 -24.02 7.34
C LYS A 135 17.83 -24.28 6.71
N THR A 136 17.81 -24.43 5.38
CA THR A 136 16.59 -24.61 4.58
C THR A 136 16.04 -26.04 4.61
N GLY A 137 16.82 -27.02 5.10
CA GLY A 137 16.44 -28.44 5.05
C GLY A 137 16.44 -29.04 3.63
N ILE A 138 16.76 -28.24 2.61
CA ILE A 138 16.85 -28.67 1.23
C ILE A 138 18.30 -29.07 0.95
N LYS A 139 18.52 -30.36 0.66
CA LYS A 139 19.83 -30.84 0.19
C LYS A 139 19.98 -30.44 -1.28
N VAL A 140 20.81 -29.43 -1.54
CA VAL A 140 21.18 -29.03 -2.90
C VAL A 140 22.09 -30.14 -3.48
N PRO A 141 21.87 -30.61 -4.73
CA PRO A 141 22.89 -31.38 -5.43
C PRO A 141 24.13 -30.49 -5.60
N SER A 142 25.29 -30.92 -5.10
CA SER A 142 26.53 -30.13 -5.19
C SER A 142 26.83 -29.74 -6.64
N LEU A 143 26.90 -28.43 -6.91
CA LEU A 143 27.51 -27.91 -8.12
C LEU A 143 29.02 -28.07 -7.98
N GLY A 144 29.55 -29.19 -8.48
CA GLY A 144 30.97 -29.42 -8.57
C GLY A 144 31.59 -28.49 -9.61
N HIS A 145 32.35 -27.50 -9.15
CA HIS A 145 33.49 -26.99 -9.92
C HIS A 145 34.69 -26.92 -8.98
N LEU A 146 35.62 -27.85 -9.20
CA LEU A 146 36.91 -27.95 -8.53
C LEU A 146 37.88 -26.88 -9.06
N GLY A 147 38.68 -26.31 -8.15
CA GLY A 147 40.10 -26.04 -8.40
C GLY A 147 40.52 -24.60 -8.76
N SER A 148 41.12 -23.91 -7.80
CA SER A 148 42.21 -22.93 -7.97
C SER A 148 43.40 -23.56 -7.21
N VAL A 149 44.69 -23.54 -7.60
CA VAL A 149 45.63 -22.51 -8.08
C VAL A 149 46.78 -23.25 -8.81
N GLY A 150 47.49 -22.55 -9.71
CA GLY A 150 48.56 -23.13 -10.52
C GLY A 150 49.91 -23.35 -9.84
N ASP A 151 50.79 -24.07 -10.54
CA ASP A 151 52.25 -23.89 -10.61
C ASP A 151 52.78 -24.77 -11.76
N LYS A 152 53.49 -24.18 -12.71
CA LYS A 152 54.48 -24.87 -13.54
C LYS A 152 55.62 -23.89 -13.76
N SER A 153 56.72 -24.21 -13.10
CA SER A 153 58.04 -23.65 -13.24
C SER A 153 58.52 -23.70 -14.70
N ASP A 154 59.22 -22.65 -15.10
CA ASP A 154 60.54 -22.76 -15.76
C ASP A 154 61.54 -21.97 -14.90
#